data_AF-A0A7X0IJE4-F1
#
_entry.id   AF-A0A7X0IJE4-F1
#
_cell.length_a   1.000
_cell.length_b   1.000
_cell.length_c   1.000
_cell.angle_alpha   90.00
_cell.angle_beta   90.00
_cell.angle_gamma   90.00
#
_symmetry.space_group_name_H-M   'P 1'
#
loop_
_entity.id
_entity.type
_entity.pdbx_description
1 polymer ?
#
loop_
_entity_poly.entity_id
_entity_poly.type
_entity_poly.pdbx_seq_one_letter_code
_entity_poly.pdbx_strand_id
1 'polypeptide(L)'
;MTTPEKLAALLVERHGLKPPVNIEQVLREYSDVEQHEWTQDCDGFAIFGGNQSRPRVYIKANVPARRKRFTFAHELGHIVCYWHTGKKCASIPNPGGAALGTEEAEANSFASHILLPDSFLAQFQDQYLPAPEILDAVAQADVSASAGILALRRVLLPGYVFLVPGLDHAVVSTGTYVPPGAEDYSQLAKFSGRHPHQGSLIRWYQLSVTEPLPATLQTSVTTTEMLRRALTAARPEENVSSLMKQINGVVGGTLTRTRATVSAETIFAALEQRFRNNPLYEDLMATDEFRRYLRQKSVDVAQKRVSRS
;
A
#
# COMPACT_ATOMS: atom_id res chain seq x y z
N MET A 1 -1.27 -3.29 21.04
CA MET A 1 -0.08 -2.43 20.98
C MET A 1 -0.39 -1.24 20.07
N THR A 2 -0.12 -0.03 20.55
CA THR A 2 -0.21 1.21 19.76
C THR A 2 0.99 1.24 18.81
N THR A 3 0.75 1.59 17.54
CA THR A 3 1.80 1.66 16.51
C THR A 3 1.86 3.08 15.96
N PRO A 4 2.98 3.51 15.33
CA PRO A 4 3.10 4.85 14.75
C PRO A 4 1.98 5.15 13.75
N GLU A 5 1.56 4.16 12.95
CA GLU A 5 0.49 4.30 11.96
C GLU A 5 -0.85 4.61 12.62
N LYS A 6 -1.15 3.94 13.75
CA LYS A 6 -2.37 4.21 14.52
C LYS A 6 -2.37 5.59 15.15
N LEU A 7 -1.22 6.06 15.64
CA LEU A 7 -1.09 7.41 16.18
C LEU A 7 -1.30 8.47 15.09
N ALA A 8 -0.70 8.27 13.90
CA ALA A 8 -0.93 9.14 12.75
C ALA A 8 -2.42 9.18 12.38
N ALA A 9 -3.10 8.02 12.31
CA ALA A 9 -4.53 7.96 12.02
C ALA A 9 -5.39 8.69 13.06
N LEU A 10 -5.07 8.54 14.36
CA LEU A 10 -5.76 9.26 15.44
C LEU A 10 -5.57 10.77 15.35
N LEU A 11 -4.38 11.25 14.97
CA LEU A 11 -4.13 12.68 14.76
C LEU A 11 -4.86 13.21 13.53
N VAL A 12 -4.88 12.44 12.44
CA VAL A 12 -5.67 12.78 11.24
C VAL A 12 -7.14 12.95 11.58
N GLU A 13 -7.71 12.02 12.34
CA GLU A 13 -9.10 12.08 12.78
C GLU A 13 -9.35 13.26 13.71
N ARG A 14 -8.54 13.42 14.76
CA ARG A 14 -8.67 14.49 15.76
C ARG A 14 -8.66 15.88 15.14
N HIS A 15 -7.77 16.10 14.18
CA HIS A 15 -7.56 17.40 13.53
C HIS A 15 -8.31 17.56 12.21
N GLY A 16 -9.06 16.54 11.78
CA GLY A 16 -9.78 16.55 10.51
C GLY A 16 -8.86 16.76 9.28
N LEU A 17 -7.64 16.22 9.34
CA LEU A 17 -6.61 16.50 8.34
C LEU A 17 -6.97 15.92 6.97
N LYS A 18 -6.73 16.69 5.92
CA LYS A 18 -6.85 16.26 4.53
C LYS A 18 -5.58 16.64 3.75
N PRO A 19 -5.15 15.81 2.79
CA PRO A 19 -4.05 16.19 1.92
C PRO A 19 -4.39 17.43 1.06
N PRO A 20 -3.43 18.34 0.81
CA PRO A 20 -2.09 18.37 1.40
C PRO A 20 -2.15 18.81 2.87
N VAL A 21 -1.55 18.01 3.76
CA VAL A 21 -1.57 18.30 5.20
C VAL A 21 -0.66 19.51 5.48
N ASN A 22 -1.16 20.49 6.25
CA ASN A 22 -0.36 21.58 6.79
C ASN A 22 0.42 21.11 8.01
N ILE A 23 1.41 20.25 7.76
CA ILE A 23 2.14 19.55 8.82
C ILE A 23 2.95 20.47 9.73
N GLU A 24 3.41 21.62 9.23
CA GLU A 24 4.10 22.61 10.06
C GLU A 24 3.15 23.18 11.12
N GLN A 25 1.91 23.52 10.73
CA GLN A 25 0.91 23.99 11.68
C GLN A 25 0.61 22.93 12.74
N VAL A 26 0.39 21.67 12.32
CA VAL A 26 0.16 20.57 13.26
C VAL A 26 1.36 20.43 14.20
N LEU A 27 2.59 20.42 13.71
CA LEU A 27 3.78 20.32 14.55
C LEU A 27 3.87 21.47 15.57
N ARG A 28 3.56 22.70 15.16
CA ARG A 28 3.55 23.89 16.04
C ARG A 28 2.52 23.80 17.16
N GLU A 29 1.46 22.99 17.02
CA GLU A 29 0.51 22.73 18.11
C GLU A 29 1.08 21.85 19.23
N TYR A 30 2.14 21.07 18.94
CA TYR A 30 2.78 20.18 19.90
C TYR A 30 4.19 20.63 20.33
N SER A 31 4.83 21.52 19.58
CA SER A 31 6.21 21.97 19.86
C SER A 31 6.44 23.42 19.46
N ASP A 32 7.51 24.03 20.00
CA ASP A 32 8.06 25.27 19.45
C ASP A 32 8.97 24.94 18.27
N VAL A 33 8.73 25.54 17.10
CA VAL A 33 9.46 25.22 15.87
C VAL A 33 10.27 26.43 15.40
N GLU A 34 11.59 26.24 15.28
CA GLU A 34 12.53 27.23 14.78
C GLU A 34 13.22 26.72 13.51
N GLN A 35 13.44 27.62 12.54
CA GLN A 35 14.20 27.30 11.33
C GLN A 35 15.55 28.01 11.37
N HIS A 36 16.63 27.25 11.16
CA HIS A 36 18.00 27.79 11.16
C HIS A 36 18.81 27.25 9.99
N GLU A 37 19.90 27.93 9.67
CA GLU A 37 20.88 27.44 8.72
C GLU A 37 22.03 26.74 9.45
N TRP A 38 22.40 25.56 8.97
CA TRP A 38 23.57 24.83 9.46
C TRP A 38 24.12 23.90 8.38
N THR A 39 25.38 23.50 8.52
CA THR A 39 26.13 22.78 7.47
C THR A 39 26.12 21.26 7.63
N GLN A 40 25.73 20.76 8.79
CA GLN A 40 25.66 19.32 9.09
C GLN A 40 24.61 18.60 8.23
N ASP A 41 24.84 17.30 8.02
CA ASP A 41 23.96 16.38 7.30
C ASP A 41 22.80 15.89 8.18
N CYS A 42 22.04 16.85 8.69
CA CYS A 42 20.86 16.68 9.52
C CYS A 42 19.81 17.67 9.01
N ASP A 43 18.60 17.22 8.70
CA ASP A 43 17.54 18.11 8.20
C ASP A 43 16.72 18.72 9.33
N GLY A 44 16.68 18.05 10.48
CA GLY A 44 15.96 18.51 11.65
C GLY A 44 16.33 17.70 12.88
N PHE A 45 16.03 18.25 14.06
CA PHE A 45 16.11 17.50 15.30
C PHE A 45 15.15 18.09 16.33
N ALA A 46 14.66 17.21 17.21
CA ALA A 46 13.84 17.59 18.33
C ALA A 46 14.57 17.38 19.65
N ILE A 47 14.35 18.32 20.58
CA ILE A 47 14.83 18.24 21.95
C ILE A 47 13.63 18.03 22.88
N PHE A 48 13.68 16.92 23.60
CA PHE A 48 12.67 16.49 24.56
C PHE A 48 13.27 16.39 25.97
N GLY A 49 12.53 16.85 26.98
CA GLY A 49 12.91 16.72 28.39
C GLY A 49 13.81 17.84 28.94
N GLY A 50 14.01 17.82 30.27
CA GLY A 50 14.64 18.90 31.04
C GLY A 50 13.61 19.83 31.71
N ASN A 51 14.02 21.04 32.13
CA ASN A 51 13.12 22.06 32.71
C ASN A 51 12.17 22.74 31.68
N GLN A 52 12.07 22.20 30.46
CA GLN A 52 11.22 22.77 29.41
C GLN A 52 9.80 22.21 29.48
N SER A 53 8.80 23.09 29.45
CA SER A 53 7.37 22.71 29.46
C SER A 53 6.85 22.21 28.11
N ARG A 54 7.57 22.45 27.01
CA ARG A 54 7.16 22.11 25.64
C ARG A 54 8.38 21.68 24.81
N PRO A 55 8.27 20.65 23.94
CA PRO A 55 9.35 20.25 23.05
C PRO A 55 9.78 21.40 22.12
N ARG A 56 11.08 21.44 21.79
CA ARG A 56 11.62 22.36 20.77
C ARG A 56 12.12 21.58 19.57
N VAL A 57 11.74 22.02 18.38
CA VAL A 57 12.14 21.41 17.11
C VAL A 57 12.88 22.43 16.27
N TYR A 58 14.04 22.02 15.78
CA TYR A 58 14.89 22.81 14.91
C TYR A 58 14.88 22.17 13.52
N ILE A 59 14.56 22.96 12.50
CA ILE A 59 14.49 22.49 11.10
C ILE A 59 15.43 23.31 10.22
N LYS A 60 16.12 22.63 9.31
CA LYS A 60 17.07 23.29 8.41
C LYS A 60 16.31 24.16 7.42
N ALA A 61 16.66 25.44 7.36
CA ALA A 61 15.96 26.42 6.55
C ALA A 61 16.11 26.15 5.04
N ASN A 62 17.31 25.78 4.59
CA ASN A 62 17.66 25.63 3.17
C ASN A 62 17.47 24.19 2.67
N VAL A 63 16.26 23.67 2.84
CA VAL A 63 15.85 22.32 2.41
C VAL A 63 14.65 22.43 1.44
N PRO A 64 14.62 21.64 0.34
CA PRO A 64 13.48 21.64 -0.60
C PRO A 64 12.14 21.43 0.11
N ALA A 65 11.08 22.09 -0.36
CA ALA A 65 9.79 22.17 0.34
C ALA A 65 9.23 20.79 0.77
N ARG A 66 9.20 19.80 -0.13
CA ARG A 66 8.70 18.44 0.19
C ARG A 66 9.59 17.71 1.19
N ARG A 67 10.91 17.92 1.10
CA ARG A 67 11.88 17.35 2.05
C ARG A 67 11.65 17.95 3.44
N LYS A 68 11.46 19.27 3.53
CA LYS A 68 11.10 19.98 4.77
C LYS A 68 9.76 19.52 5.35
N ARG A 69 8.73 19.33 4.51
CA ARG A 69 7.42 18.77 4.90
C ARG A 69 7.57 17.39 5.53
N PHE A 70 8.38 16.51 4.94
CA PHE A 70 8.66 15.20 5.52
C PHE A 70 9.40 15.31 6.86
N THR A 71 10.41 16.19 6.97
CA THR A 71 11.12 16.42 8.22
C THR A 71 10.18 16.90 9.33
N PHE A 72 9.27 17.85 9.07
CA PHE A 72 8.26 18.26 10.05
C PHE A 72 7.39 17.08 10.52
N ALA A 73 6.96 16.22 9.59
CA ALA A 73 6.14 15.05 9.91
C ALA A 73 6.91 14.02 10.75
N HIS A 74 8.19 13.84 10.44
CA HIS A 74 9.10 12.93 11.13
C HIS A 74 9.35 13.38 12.58
N GLU A 75 9.67 14.66 12.80
CA GLU A 75 9.86 15.22 14.15
C GLU A 75 8.56 15.15 14.97
N LEU A 76 7.40 15.38 14.34
CA LEU A 76 6.11 15.15 15.00
C LEU A 76 5.95 13.68 15.43
N GLY A 77 6.42 12.74 14.63
CA GLY A 77 6.47 11.32 14.98
C GLY A 77 7.26 11.08 16.27
N HIS A 78 8.44 11.70 16.41
CA HIS A 78 9.21 11.62 17.66
C HIS A 78 8.50 12.26 18.86
N ILE A 79 7.75 13.35 18.66
CA ILE A 79 6.97 13.98 19.74
C ILE A 79 5.80 13.08 20.20
N VAL A 80 5.08 12.49 19.25
CA VAL A 80 3.80 11.81 19.50
C VAL A 80 3.99 10.35 19.93
N CYS A 81 5.02 9.68 19.42
CA CYS A 81 5.39 8.34 19.85
C CYS A 81 6.04 8.40 21.24
N TYR A 82 5.22 8.28 22.29
CA TYR A 82 5.63 8.43 23.69
C TYR A 82 6.77 7.51 24.18
N TRP A 83 7.09 6.45 23.41
CA TRP A 83 8.18 5.53 23.71
C TRP A 83 9.51 5.92 23.05
N HIS A 84 9.53 6.97 22.22
CA HIS A 84 10.78 7.51 21.67
C HIS A 84 11.52 8.28 22.78
N THR A 85 12.83 8.07 22.92
CA THR A 85 13.63 8.68 24.01
C THR A 85 14.89 9.40 23.53
N GLY A 86 15.26 10.48 24.21
CA GLY A 86 16.52 11.21 24.00
C GLY A 86 16.48 12.27 22.89
N LYS A 87 17.66 12.77 22.50
CA LYS A 87 17.83 13.67 21.34
C LYS A 87 17.96 12.84 20.07
N LYS A 88 17.18 13.15 19.04
CA LYS A 88 17.18 12.44 17.76
C LYS A 88 17.37 13.45 16.64
N CYS A 89 18.20 13.09 15.66
CA CYS A 89 18.48 13.92 14.50
C CYS A 89 17.93 13.20 13.27
N ALA A 90 17.01 13.86 12.59
CA ALA A 90 16.42 13.39 11.36
C ALA A 90 17.38 13.62 10.19
N SER A 91 17.74 12.52 9.54
CA SER A 91 18.28 12.51 8.18
C SER A 91 17.38 11.61 7.34
N ILE A 92 16.85 12.13 6.24
CA ILE A 92 15.95 11.32 5.40
C ILE A 92 16.75 10.18 4.77
N PRO A 93 16.34 8.92 4.93
CA PRO A 93 17.08 7.79 4.39
C PRO A 93 17.10 7.85 2.87
N ASN A 94 18.26 7.64 2.26
CA ASN A 94 18.31 7.28 0.85
C ASN A 94 17.62 5.91 0.68
N PRO A 95 16.79 5.71 -0.36
CA PRO A 95 16.31 4.38 -0.72
C PRO A 95 17.53 3.52 -1.09
N GLY A 96 18.02 2.71 -0.13
CA GLY A 96 19.28 1.96 -0.23
C GLY A 96 20.26 2.13 0.94
N GLY A 97 19.97 3.00 1.92
CA GLY A 97 20.81 3.23 3.10
C GLY A 97 20.74 2.14 4.18
N ALA A 98 21.70 2.17 5.10
CA ALA A 98 21.83 1.24 6.23
C ALA A 98 20.56 1.16 7.10
N ALA A 99 20.38 0.04 7.81
CA ALA A 99 19.28 -0.16 8.73
C ALA A 99 19.25 0.95 9.80
N LEU A 100 18.16 1.72 9.82
CA LEU A 100 17.91 2.75 10.82
C LEU A 100 17.64 2.10 12.19
N GLY A 101 17.82 2.87 13.26
CA GLY A 101 17.28 2.51 14.57
C GLY A 101 15.75 2.38 14.51
N THR A 102 15.17 1.59 15.41
CA THR A 102 13.73 1.30 15.44
C THR A 102 12.87 2.57 15.50
N GLU A 103 13.24 3.52 16.35
CA GLU A 103 12.50 4.79 16.53
C GLU A 103 12.52 5.67 15.26
N GLU A 104 13.62 5.68 14.52
CA GLU A 104 13.74 6.44 13.26
C GLU A 104 12.87 5.82 12.15
N ALA A 105 12.85 4.49 12.08
CA ALA A 105 11.95 3.77 11.18
C ALA A 105 10.47 4.00 11.54
N GLU A 106 10.16 4.03 12.84
CA GLU A 106 8.83 4.34 13.36
C GLU A 106 8.41 5.79 13.06
N ALA A 107 9.29 6.77 13.23
CA ALA A 107 9.05 8.17 12.87
C ALA A 107 8.85 8.36 11.37
N ASN A 108 9.63 7.66 10.53
CA ASN A 108 9.41 7.63 9.09
C ASN A 108 8.07 7.00 8.71
N SER A 109 7.67 5.92 9.39
CA SER A 109 6.34 5.31 9.20
C SER A 109 5.24 6.31 9.58
N PHE A 110 5.35 6.96 10.74
CA PHE A 110 4.42 8.01 11.16
C PHE A 110 4.30 9.13 10.12
N ALA A 111 5.44 9.66 9.64
CA ALA A 111 5.50 10.72 8.64
C ALA A 111 4.77 10.34 7.34
N SER A 112 4.98 9.11 6.87
CA SER A 112 4.30 8.58 5.68
C SER A 112 2.78 8.49 5.86
N HIS A 113 2.30 8.07 7.04
CA HIS A 113 0.87 7.91 7.32
C HIS A 113 0.17 9.24 7.61
N ILE A 114 0.83 10.23 8.21
CA ILE A 114 0.19 11.52 8.45
C ILE A 114 0.13 12.38 7.18
N LEU A 115 1.16 12.33 6.33
CA LEU A 115 1.18 13.08 5.07
C LEU A 115 0.30 12.46 3.98
N LEU A 116 0.22 11.13 3.94
CA LEU A 116 -0.74 10.37 3.13
C LEU A 116 -1.58 9.46 4.03
N PRO A 117 -2.72 9.95 4.55
CA PRO A 117 -3.60 9.15 5.40
C PRO A 117 -4.20 7.96 4.67
N ASP A 118 -4.30 6.82 5.36
CA ASP A 118 -4.99 5.64 4.83
C ASP A 118 -6.47 5.91 4.56
N SER A 119 -7.10 6.81 5.32
CA SER A 119 -8.47 7.29 5.08
C SER A 119 -8.61 8.03 3.75
N PHE A 120 -7.58 8.75 3.30
CA PHE A 120 -7.54 9.38 1.99
C PHE A 120 -7.29 8.36 0.88
N LEU A 121 -6.32 7.46 1.10
CA LEU A 121 -5.98 6.40 0.14
C LEU A 121 -7.07 5.34 -0.03
N ALA A 122 -7.97 5.23 0.96
CA ALA A 122 -9.00 4.23 1.01
C ALA A 122 -9.92 4.18 -0.23
N GLN A 123 -10.05 5.29 -0.95
CA GLN A 123 -10.86 5.37 -2.17
C GLN A 123 -10.37 4.44 -3.30
N PHE A 124 -9.12 3.98 -3.25
CA PHE A 124 -8.50 3.15 -4.30
C PHE A 124 -8.64 1.63 -4.07
N GLN A 125 -9.30 1.20 -2.99
CA GLN A 125 -9.37 -0.22 -2.61
C GLN A 125 -10.66 -0.92 -3.03
N ASP A 126 -11.67 -0.17 -3.46
CA ASP A 126 -13.01 -0.70 -3.73
C ASP A 126 -13.15 -1.24 -5.16
N GLN A 127 -12.37 -0.68 -6.10
CA GLN A 127 -12.37 -1.06 -7.51
C GLN A 127 -11.03 -0.76 -8.18
N TYR A 128 -10.78 -1.41 -9.31
CA TYR A 128 -9.64 -1.06 -10.16
C TYR A 128 -9.91 0.27 -10.87
N LEU A 129 -9.13 1.29 -10.51
CA LEU A 129 -9.09 2.57 -11.21
C LEU A 129 -7.92 2.62 -12.19
N PRO A 130 -8.00 3.38 -13.29
CA PRO A 130 -6.86 3.64 -14.15
C PRO A 130 -5.69 4.23 -13.37
N ALA A 131 -4.49 3.69 -13.58
CA ALA A 131 -3.30 4.14 -12.87
C ALA A 131 -3.03 5.66 -12.98
N PRO A 132 -3.24 6.34 -14.12
CA PRO A 132 -3.15 7.81 -14.19
C PRO A 132 -4.04 8.55 -13.20
N GLU A 133 -5.30 8.13 -13.04
CA GLU A 133 -6.26 8.77 -12.11
C GLU A 133 -5.80 8.64 -10.65
N ILE A 134 -5.26 7.47 -10.29
CA ILE A 134 -4.69 7.24 -8.95
C ILE A 134 -3.48 8.16 -8.73
N LEU A 135 -2.60 8.30 -9.73
CA LEU A 135 -1.42 9.16 -9.65
C LEU A 135 -1.81 10.64 -9.55
N ASP A 136 -2.84 11.08 -10.26
CA ASP A 136 -3.36 12.46 -10.17
C ASP A 136 -3.99 12.74 -8.81
N ALA A 137 -4.75 11.79 -8.25
CA ALA A 137 -5.31 11.92 -6.92
C ALA A 137 -4.20 11.99 -5.85
N VAL A 138 -3.20 11.10 -5.90
CA VAL A 138 -2.06 11.11 -4.96
C VAL A 138 -1.20 12.37 -5.10
N ALA A 139 -1.16 13.00 -6.29
CA ALA A 139 -0.41 14.23 -6.48
C ALA A 139 -0.90 15.38 -5.57
N GLN A 140 -2.17 15.34 -5.15
CA GLN A 140 -2.76 16.33 -4.24
C GLN A 140 -2.11 16.35 -2.85
N ALA A 141 -1.41 15.28 -2.44
CA ALA A 141 -0.78 15.19 -1.13
C ALA A 141 0.55 15.95 -1.01
N ASP A 142 1.11 16.43 -2.12
CA ASP A 142 2.39 17.15 -2.19
C ASP A 142 3.53 16.45 -1.44
N VAL A 143 3.81 15.22 -1.88
CA VAL A 143 4.94 14.38 -1.45
C VAL A 143 5.84 14.06 -2.64
N SER A 144 6.99 13.42 -2.41
CA SER A 144 7.80 12.91 -3.52
C SER A 144 7.07 11.81 -4.29
N ALA A 145 7.39 11.64 -5.58
CA ALA A 145 6.80 10.60 -6.42
C ALA A 145 6.99 9.19 -5.83
N SER A 146 8.21 8.90 -5.33
CA SER A 146 8.53 7.64 -4.68
C SER A 146 7.71 7.41 -3.40
N ALA A 147 7.59 8.41 -2.53
CA ALA A 147 6.82 8.29 -1.29
C ALA A 147 5.32 8.04 -1.57
N GLY A 148 4.74 8.80 -2.51
CA GLY A 148 3.33 8.63 -2.90
C GLY A 148 3.05 7.24 -3.48
N ILE A 149 3.90 6.74 -4.36
CA ILE A 149 3.73 5.43 -4.99
C ILE A 149 4.01 4.27 -4.01
N LEU A 150 4.99 4.40 -3.10
CA LEU A 150 5.22 3.42 -2.04
C LEU A 150 4.02 3.33 -1.08
N ALA A 151 3.43 4.48 -0.73
CA ALA A 151 2.24 4.57 0.11
C ALA A 151 1.01 3.86 -0.48
N LEU A 152 0.88 3.83 -1.81
CA LEU A 152 -0.21 3.12 -2.50
C LEU A 152 -0.21 1.61 -2.24
N ARG A 153 0.93 0.99 -1.90
CA ARG A 153 1.01 -0.46 -1.60
C ARG A 153 0.13 -0.88 -0.40
N ARG A 154 -0.24 0.08 0.44
CA ARG A 154 -1.11 -0.13 1.61
C ARG A 154 -2.57 -0.41 1.21
N VAL A 155 -3.02 0.10 0.07
CA VAL A 155 -4.44 0.10 -0.32
C VAL A 155 -4.73 -0.51 -1.69
N LEU A 156 -3.76 -0.51 -2.62
CA LEU A 156 -4.03 -0.96 -3.98
C LEU A 156 -4.31 -2.46 -4.03
N LEU A 157 -5.34 -2.79 -4.81
CA LEU A 157 -5.64 -4.16 -5.21
C LEU A 157 -4.44 -4.78 -5.96
N PRO A 158 -4.27 -6.11 -5.93
CA PRO A 158 -3.25 -6.77 -6.75
C PRO A 158 -3.44 -6.47 -8.24
N GLY A 159 -2.40 -6.05 -8.95
CA GLY A 159 -2.46 -5.81 -10.40
C GLY A 159 -1.78 -4.54 -10.87
N TYR A 160 -1.23 -3.72 -9.98
CA TYR A 160 -0.49 -2.51 -10.33
C TYR A 160 1.02 -2.69 -10.17
N VAL A 161 1.76 -2.17 -11.15
CA VAL A 161 3.23 -2.08 -11.16
C VAL A 161 3.63 -0.68 -11.60
N PHE A 162 4.56 -0.06 -10.86
CA PHE A 162 5.09 1.26 -11.19
C PHE A 162 6.62 1.22 -11.25
N LEU A 163 7.20 1.77 -12.30
CA LEU A 163 8.63 2.08 -12.37
C LEU A 163 8.83 3.55 -12.08
N VAL A 164 9.49 3.83 -10.95
CA VAL A 164 9.71 5.18 -10.45
C VAL A 164 11.19 5.51 -10.65
N PRO A 165 11.52 6.61 -11.35
CA PRO A 165 12.90 7.06 -11.47
C PRO A 165 13.55 7.21 -10.10
N GLY A 166 14.77 6.66 -9.94
CA GLY A 166 15.53 6.70 -8.68
C GLY A 166 15.21 5.57 -7.70
N LEU A 167 14.34 4.61 -8.04
CA LEU A 167 14.21 3.35 -7.31
C LEU A 167 14.82 2.21 -8.11
N ASP A 168 15.57 1.33 -7.43
CA ASP A 168 16.25 0.19 -8.06
C ASP A 168 15.30 -0.93 -8.50
N HIS A 169 14.06 -0.90 -8.03
CA HIS A 169 13.08 -1.95 -8.29
C HIS A 169 11.68 -1.37 -8.54
N ALA A 170 10.88 -2.14 -9.26
CA ALA A 170 9.48 -1.83 -9.49
C ALA A 170 8.70 -1.78 -8.17
N VAL A 171 7.85 -0.78 -8.02
CA VAL A 171 6.88 -0.75 -6.92
C VAL A 171 5.66 -1.55 -7.33
N VAL A 172 5.50 -2.71 -6.69
CA VAL A 172 4.44 -3.67 -7.01
C VAL A 172 3.37 -3.65 -5.91
N SER A 173 2.12 -3.47 -6.33
CA SER A 173 0.97 -3.55 -5.42
C SER A 173 0.89 -4.92 -4.74
N THR A 174 0.53 -4.92 -3.45
CA THR A 174 0.76 -6.07 -2.61
C THR A 174 -0.07 -7.28 -3.03
N GLY A 175 0.61 -8.37 -3.36
CA GLY A 175 0.01 -9.62 -3.77
C GLY A 175 0.04 -9.85 -5.28
N THR A 176 0.36 -8.84 -6.08
CA THR A 176 0.60 -9.01 -7.51
C THR A 176 1.79 -9.94 -7.73
N TYR A 177 1.60 -10.98 -8.53
CA TYR A 177 2.72 -11.77 -9.01
C TYR A 177 3.27 -11.15 -10.30
N VAL A 178 4.58 -10.90 -10.33
CA VAL A 178 5.32 -10.50 -11.52
C VAL A 178 6.65 -11.25 -11.60
N PRO A 179 7.17 -11.54 -12.81
CA PRO A 179 8.49 -12.13 -12.96
C PRO A 179 9.57 -11.26 -12.30
N PRO A 180 10.51 -11.86 -11.53
CA PRO A 180 11.58 -11.10 -10.88
C PRO A 180 12.53 -10.50 -11.93
N GLY A 181 12.99 -9.27 -11.68
CA GLY A 181 14.00 -8.61 -12.52
C GLY A 181 13.50 -8.09 -13.88
N ALA A 182 12.20 -8.11 -14.16
CA ALA A 182 11.66 -7.55 -15.39
C ALA A 182 11.75 -6.01 -15.39
N GLU A 183 12.27 -5.46 -16.50
CA GLU A 183 12.33 -4.00 -16.74
C GLU A 183 11.11 -3.47 -17.51
N ASP A 184 10.31 -4.38 -18.08
CA ASP A 184 9.09 -4.10 -18.82
C ASP A 184 8.04 -5.16 -18.52
N TYR A 185 6.80 -4.72 -18.28
CA TYR A 185 5.66 -5.57 -17.94
C TYR A 185 4.54 -5.48 -18.97
N SER A 186 4.79 -4.86 -20.14
CA SER A 186 3.77 -4.62 -21.18
C SER A 186 3.10 -5.91 -21.66
N GLN A 187 3.83 -7.02 -21.75
CA GLN A 187 3.29 -8.31 -22.17
C GLN A 187 2.33 -8.93 -21.14
N LEU A 188 2.43 -8.52 -19.87
CA LEU A 188 1.55 -8.99 -18.79
C LEU A 188 0.40 -8.01 -18.53
N ALA A 189 0.54 -6.77 -18.98
CA ALA A 189 -0.36 -5.69 -18.67
C ALA A 189 -1.57 -5.68 -19.60
N LYS A 190 -2.75 -5.43 -19.04
CA LYS A 190 -3.93 -5.07 -19.84
C LYS A 190 -3.82 -3.64 -20.36
N PHE A 191 -3.27 -2.75 -19.53
CA PHE A 191 -3.03 -1.36 -19.86
C PHE A 191 -1.65 -0.94 -19.34
N SER A 192 -0.94 -0.09 -20.08
CA SER A 192 0.32 0.47 -19.65
C SER A 192 0.52 1.86 -20.24
N GLY A 193 1.42 2.63 -19.65
CA GLY A 193 1.70 3.97 -20.14
C GLY A 193 2.76 4.71 -19.33
N ARG A 194 2.86 6.00 -19.63
CA ARG A 194 3.70 6.95 -18.89
C ARG A 194 2.81 8.08 -18.37
N HIS A 195 3.03 8.50 -17.14
CA HIS A 195 2.28 9.59 -16.51
C HIS A 195 3.19 10.52 -15.72
N PRO A 196 3.15 11.84 -15.94
CA PRO A 196 3.85 12.80 -15.09
C PRO A 196 3.26 12.78 -13.68
N HIS A 197 4.11 12.59 -12.67
CA HIS A 197 3.68 12.57 -11.27
C HIS A 197 4.77 13.18 -10.39
N GLN A 198 4.42 14.26 -9.69
CA GLN A 198 5.29 14.92 -8.70
C GLN A 198 6.70 15.28 -9.22
N GLY A 199 6.82 15.67 -10.50
CA GLY A 199 8.09 16.04 -11.14
C GLY A 199 8.90 14.86 -11.70
N SER A 200 8.33 13.66 -11.72
CA SER A 200 8.92 12.47 -12.33
C SER A 200 7.99 11.89 -13.40
N LEU A 201 8.55 11.25 -14.43
CA LEU A 201 7.77 10.51 -15.42
C LEU A 201 7.68 9.05 -15.01
N ILE A 202 6.50 8.61 -14.58
CA ILE A 202 6.27 7.27 -14.05
C ILE A 202 5.83 6.35 -15.18
N ARG A 203 6.50 5.20 -15.35
CA ARG A 203 5.96 4.12 -16.18
C ARG A 203 5.05 3.27 -15.31
N TRP A 204 3.85 2.98 -15.77
CA TRP A 204 2.87 2.20 -15.03
C TRP A 204 2.33 1.06 -15.88
N TYR A 205 1.94 -0.02 -15.20
CA TYR A 205 1.34 -1.20 -15.79
C TYR A 205 0.19 -1.67 -14.90
N GLN A 206 -0.95 -1.91 -15.53
CA GLN A 206 -2.16 -2.42 -14.89
C GLN A 206 -2.48 -3.78 -15.50
N LEU A 207 -2.21 -4.83 -14.74
CA LEU A 207 -2.31 -6.24 -15.10
C LEU A 207 -3.72 -6.78 -14.85
N SER A 208 -4.52 -6.08 -14.06
CA SER A 208 -5.87 -6.49 -13.67
C SER A 208 -6.85 -5.33 -13.76
N VAL A 209 -8.06 -5.64 -14.21
CA VAL A 209 -9.19 -4.70 -14.28
C VAL A 209 -10.46 -5.44 -13.88
N THR A 210 -11.44 -4.69 -13.41
CA THR A 210 -12.79 -5.22 -13.17
C THR A 210 -13.46 -5.49 -14.51
N GLU A 211 -13.80 -6.76 -14.78
CA GLU A 211 -14.57 -7.18 -15.95
C GLU A 211 -15.86 -7.84 -15.50
N PRO A 212 -16.97 -7.70 -16.25
CA PRO A 212 -18.21 -8.40 -15.97
C PRO A 212 -17.98 -9.91 -15.86
N LEU A 213 -18.49 -10.52 -14.80
CA LEU A 213 -18.48 -11.97 -14.70
C LEU A 213 -19.45 -12.56 -15.73
N PRO A 214 -19.05 -13.59 -16.50
CA PRO A 214 -19.99 -14.30 -17.35
C PRO A 214 -21.13 -14.88 -16.51
N ALA A 215 -22.33 -14.94 -17.08
CA ALA A 215 -23.53 -15.40 -16.39
C ALA A 215 -23.25 -16.71 -15.63
N THR A 216 -23.49 -16.69 -14.32
CA THR A 216 -23.24 -17.84 -13.47
C THR A 216 -24.21 -18.94 -13.86
N LEU A 217 -23.71 -20.08 -14.35
CA LEU A 217 -24.53 -21.29 -14.40
C LEU A 217 -24.87 -21.62 -12.94
N GLN A 218 -26.15 -21.69 -12.59
CA GLN A 218 -26.57 -22.20 -11.28
C GLN A 218 -25.98 -23.61 -11.12
N THR A 219 -25.06 -23.77 -10.19
CA THR A 219 -24.44 -25.08 -9.90
C THR A 219 -24.93 -25.55 -8.54
N SER A 220 -25.37 -26.81 -8.45
CA SER A 220 -25.65 -27.50 -7.19
C SER A 220 -24.37 -27.92 -6.45
N VAL A 221 -23.19 -27.68 -7.02
CA VAL A 221 -21.90 -28.09 -6.50
C VAL A 221 -21.34 -27.00 -5.58
N THR A 222 -20.89 -27.40 -4.39
CA THR A 222 -20.27 -26.46 -3.44
C THR A 222 -18.90 -25.99 -3.93
N THR A 223 -18.46 -24.78 -3.55
CA THR A 223 -17.11 -24.27 -3.89
C THR A 223 -15.98 -25.21 -3.44
N THR A 224 -16.18 -25.90 -2.31
CA THR A 224 -15.21 -26.87 -1.78
C THR A 224 -15.05 -28.06 -2.72
N GLU A 225 -16.17 -28.55 -3.26
CA GLU A 225 -16.16 -29.66 -4.20
C GLU A 225 -15.63 -29.23 -5.57
N MET A 226 -15.94 -28.01 -6.03
CA MET A 226 -15.33 -27.45 -7.25
C MET A 226 -13.80 -27.38 -7.14
N LEU A 227 -13.27 -26.90 -6.01
CA LEU A 227 -11.83 -26.83 -5.78
C LEU A 227 -11.21 -28.23 -5.75
N ARG A 228 -11.85 -29.18 -5.07
CA ARG A 228 -11.36 -30.57 -5.00
C ARG A 228 -11.26 -31.17 -6.40
N ARG A 229 -12.29 -31.02 -7.23
CA ARG A 229 -12.29 -31.52 -8.63
C ARG A 229 -11.16 -30.92 -9.44
N ALA A 230 -11.01 -29.59 -9.41
CA ALA A 230 -9.94 -28.89 -10.11
C ALA A 230 -8.55 -29.39 -9.70
N LEU A 231 -8.33 -29.61 -8.40
CA LEU A 231 -7.08 -30.14 -7.86
C LEU A 231 -6.82 -31.58 -8.28
N THR A 232 -7.81 -32.46 -8.18
CA THR A 232 -7.68 -33.86 -8.60
C THR A 232 -7.42 -33.98 -10.10
N ALA A 233 -8.03 -33.11 -10.91
CA ALA A 233 -7.83 -33.10 -12.36
C ALA A 233 -6.43 -32.59 -12.75
N ALA A 234 -5.96 -31.50 -12.14
CA ALA A 234 -4.67 -30.90 -12.50
C ALA A 234 -3.46 -31.61 -11.86
N ARG A 235 -3.63 -32.13 -10.63
CA ARG A 235 -2.55 -32.66 -9.78
C ARG A 235 -2.95 -33.96 -9.08
N PRO A 236 -3.17 -35.05 -9.83
CA PRO A 236 -3.69 -36.30 -9.29
C PRO A 236 -2.75 -36.98 -8.27
N GLU A 237 -1.44 -36.76 -8.39
CA GLU A 237 -0.43 -37.39 -7.53
C GLU A 237 -0.16 -36.60 -6.23
N GLU A 238 -0.66 -35.37 -6.11
CA GLU A 238 -0.42 -34.52 -4.96
C GLU A 238 -1.48 -34.69 -3.85
N ASN A 239 -1.10 -34.36 -2.61
CA ASN A 239 -2.04 -34.37 -1.49
C ASN A 239 -3.06 -33.22 -1.61
N VAL A 240 -4.24 -33.53 -2.13
CA VAL A 240 -5.35 -32.59 -2.34
C VAL A 240 -5.70 -31.80 -1.08
N SER A 241 -5.71 -32.43 0.10
CA SER A 241 -6.05 -31.76 1.37
C SER A 241 -5.04 -30.66 1.72
N SER A 242 -3.75 -30.92 1.49
CA SER A 242 -2.68 -29.95 1.69
C SER A 242 -2.81 -28.76 0.73
N LEU A 243 -3.00 -29.04 -0.57
CA LEU A 243 -3.19 -28.02 -1.61
C LEU A 243 -4.41 -27.14 -1.36
N MET A 244 -5.53 -27.74 -0.94
CA MET A 244 -6.73 -26.99 -0.57
C MET A 244 -6.45 -26.01 0.57
N LYS A 245 -5.67 -26.39 1.59
CA LYS A 245 -5.31 -25.47 2.69
C LYS A 245 -4.47 -24.31 2.18
N GLN A 246 -3.48 -24.58 1.32
CA GLN A 246 -2.63 -23.54 0.74
C GLN A 246 -3.44 -22.54 -0.12
N ILE A 247 -4.28 -23.04 -1.03
CA ILE A 247 -5.13 -22.20 -1.89
C ILE A 247 -6.11 -21.37 -1.05
N ASN A 248 -6.74 -21.98 -0.05
CA ASN A 248 -7.62 -21.23 0.87
C ASN A 248 -6.85 -20.16 1.65
N GLY A 249 -5.58 -20.39 2.00
CA GLY A 249 -4.71 -19.38 2.59
C GLY A 249 -4.46 -18.20 1.65
N VAL A 250 -4.16 -18.45 0.37
CA VAL A 250 -3.97 -17.40 -0.64
C VAL A 250 -5.25 -16.61 -0.88
N VAL A 251 -6.38 -17.31 -1.01
CA VAL A 251 -7.71 -16.69 -1.16
C VAL A 251 -8.03 -15.85 0.08
N GLY A 252 -7.93 -16.42 1.27
CA GLY A 252 -8.21 -15.73 2.54
C GLY A 252 -7.36 -14.48 2.72
N GLY A 253 -6.04 -14.57 2.49
CA GLY A 253 -5.14 -13.43 2.58
C GLY A 253 -5.46 -12.30 1.60
N THR A 254 -5.96 -12.63 0.40
CA THR A 254 -6.43 -11.64 -0.58
C THR A 254 -7.73 -10.99 -0.12
N LEU A 255 -8.67 -11.78 0.39
CA LEU A 255 -9.98 -11.30 0.83
C LEU A 255 -9.90 -10.41 2.08
N THR A 256 -9.00 -10.67 3.02
CA THR A 256 -8.83 -9.82 4.22
C THR A 256 -8.45 -8.37 3.88
N ARG A 257 -7.92 -8.13 2.67
CA ARG A 257 -7.52 -6.80 2.20
C ARG A 257 -8.58 -6.07 1.38
N THR A 258 -9.63 -6.76 0.97
CA THR A 258 -10.74 -6.14 0.25
C THR A 258 -11.85 -5.75 1.23
N ARG A 259 -12.44 -4.57 1.02
CA ARG A 259 -13.58 -4.10 1.82
C ARG A 259 -14.82 -4.95 1.60
N ALA A 260 -15.77 -4.83 2.54
CA ALA A 260 -17.07 -5.47 2.44
C ALA A 260 -17.85 -5.05 1.17
N THR A 261 -17.61 -3.83 0.71
CA THR A 261 -18.26 -3.16 -0.44
C THR A 261 -17.78 -3.62 -1.82
N VAL A 262 -16.71 -4.41 -1.89
CA VAL A 262 -16.10 -4.82 -3.17
C VAL A 262 -17.00 -5.82 -3.90
N SER A 263 -17.21 -5.59 -5.20
CA SER A 263 -18.03 -6.46 -6.06
C SER A 263 -17.40 -7.84 -6.30
N ALA A 264 -18.22 -8.80 -6.74
CA ALA A 264 -17.74 -10.14 -7.09
C ALA A 264 -16.73 -10.10 -8.25
N GLU A 265 -16.93 -9.21 -9.21
CA GLU A 265 -16.04 -8.97 -10.36
C GLU A 265 -14.66 -8.53 -9.90
N THR A 266 -14.58 -7.56 -8.99
CA THR A 266 -13.32 -7.05 -8.47
C THR A 266 -12.62 -8.07 -7.58
N ILE A 267 -13.37 -8.82 -6.74
CA ILE A 267 -12.81 -9.93 -5.97
C ILE A 267 -12.22 -10.99 -6.91
N PHE A 268 -12.94 -11.35 -7.99
CA PHE A 268 -12.46 -12.31 -8.97
C PHE A 268 -11.18 -11.85 -9.65
N ALA A 269 -11.13 -10.60 -10.14
CA ALA A 269 -9.94 -10.04 -10.76
C ALA A 269 -8.72 -10.03 -9.81
N ALA A 270 -8.94 -9.67 -8.54
CA ALA A 270 -7.89 -9.70 -7.53
C ALA A 270 -7.39 -11.11 -7.22
N LEU A 271 -8.30 -12.09 -7.09
CA LEU A 271 -7.93 -13.48 -6.89
C LEU A 271 -7.21 -14.04 -8.11
N GLU A 272 -7.74 -13.81 -9.31
CA GLU A 272 -7.14 -14.26 -10.55
C GLU A 272 -5.70 -13.77 -10.67
N GLN A 273 -5.42 -12.51 -10.34
CA GLN A 273 -4.06 -11.97 -10.38
C GLN A 273 -3.09 -12.61 -9.39
N ARG A 274 -3.58 -13.19 -8.30
CA ARG A 274 -2.75 -13.88 -7.30
C ARG A 274 -2.25 -15.24 -7.78
N PHE A 275 -3.03 -15.88 -8.65
CA PHE A 275 -2.72 -17.19 -9.21
C PHE A 275 -2.10 -17.08 -10.61
N ARG A 276 -2.56 -16.12 -11.41
CA ARG A 276 -2.04 -15.85 -12.76
C ARG A 276 -0.57 -15.47 -12.69
N ASN A 277 0.19 -15.93 -13.68
CA ASN A 277 1.64 -15.73 -13.84
C ASN A 277 2.50 -16.40 -12.77
N ASN A 278 1.94 -16.90 -11.67
CA ASN A 278 2.69 -17.66 -10.68
C ASN A 278 2.93 -19.09 -11.19
N PRO A 279 4.19 -19.51 -11.42
CA PRO A 279 4.50 -20.84 -11.96
C PRO A 279 3.97 -21.97 -11.07
N LEU A 280 3.81 -21.72 -9.76
CA LEU A 280 3.25 -22.69 -8.83
C LEU A 280 1.78 -23.00 -9.07
N TYR A 281 1.05 -22.25 -9.89
CA TYR A 281 -0.38 -22.43 -10.14
C TYR A 281 -0.75 -22.41 -11.63
N GLU A 282 0.24 -22.49 -12.51
CA GLU A 282 0.05 -22.37 -13.96
C GLU A 282 -0.89 -23.45 -14.52
N ASP A 283 -0.65 -24.70 -14.12
CA ASP A 283 -1.47 -25.86 -14.44
C ASP A 283 -2.93 -25.73 -13.96
N LEU A 284 -3.12 -25.25 -12.72
CA LEU A 284 -4.46 -25.00 -12.18
C LEU A 284 -5.18 -23.90 -12.96
N MET A 285 -4.48 -22.80 -13.23
CA MET A 285 -5.03 -21.68 -13.99
C MET A 285 -5.33 -22.02 -15.45
N ALA A 286 -4.75 -23.09 -16.00
CA ALA A 286 -5.10 -23.63 -17.31
C ALA A 286 -6.44 -24.38 -17.32
N THR A 287 -6.91 -24.87 -16.16
CA THR A 287 -8.21 -25.55 -16.05
C THR A 287 -9.38 -24.57 -15.95
N ASP A 288 -10.46 -24.83 -16.69
CA ASP A 288 -11.70 -24.04 -16.56
C ASP A 288 -12.36 -24.26 -15.18
N GLU A 289 -12.20 -25.44 -14.59
CA GLU A 289 -12.75 -25.78 -13.27
C GLU A 289 -12.19 -24.90 -12.16
N PHE A 290 -10.87 -24.65 -12.14
CA PHE A 290 -10.27 -23.77 -11.14
C PHE A 290 -10.74 -22.32 -11.31
N ARG A 291 -10.83 -21.84 -12.56
CA ARG A 291 -11.38 -20.50 -12.84
C ARG A 291 -12.85 -20.40 -12.46
N ARG A 292 -13.66 -21.45 -12.67
CA ARG A 292 -15.05 -21.51 -12.18
C ARG A 292 -15.11 -21.47 -10.66
N TYR A 293 -14.22 -22.19 -9.97
CA TYR A 293 -14.11 -22.13 -8.52
C TYR A 293 -13.83 -20.69 -8.04
N LEU A 294 -12.86 -19.99 -8.61
CA LEU A 294 -12.54 -18.61 -8.24
C LEU A 294 -13.73 -17.67 -8.46
N ARG A 295 -14.45 -17.82 -9.58
CA ARG A 295 -15.67 -17.04 -9.88
C ARG A 295 -16.75 -17.29 -8.83
N GLN A 296 -17.13 -18.55 -8.60
CA GLN A 296 -18.15 -18.89 -7.62
C GLN A 296 -17.76 -18.43 -6.22
N LYS A 297 -16.50 -18.60 -5.83
CA LYS A 297 -15.99 -18.14 -4.54
C LYS A 297 -16.12 -16.62 -4.38
N SER A 298 -15.90 -15.87 -5.45
CA SER A 298 -16.01 -14.40 -5.45
C SER A 298 -17.46 -13.96 -5.25
N VAL A 299 -18.41 -14.62 -5.92
CA VAL A 299 -19.86 -14.39 -5.75
C VAL A 299 -20.30 -14.72 -4.31
N ASP A 300 -19.94 -15.90 -3.81
CA ASP A 300 -20.28 -16.33 -2.45
C ASP A 300 -19.79 -15.33 -1.39
N VAL A 301 -18.58 -14.80 -1.57
CA VAL A 301 -17.98 -13.84 -0.63
C VAL A 301 -18.68 -12.49 -0.70
N ALA A 302 -18.97 -11.99 -1.90
CA ALA A 302 -19.71 -10.73 -2.07
C ALA A 302 -21.10 -10.81 -1.43
N GLN A 303 -21.86 -11.88 -1.69
CA GLN A 303 -23.19 -12.10 -1.11
C GLN A 303 -23.15 -12.21 0.43
N LYS A 304 -22.15 -12.92 0.97
CA LYS A 304 -21.95 -13.04 2.42
C LYS A 304 -21.59 -11.72 3.10
N ARG A 305 -20.93 -10.79 2.39
CA ARG A 305 -20.58 -9.47 2.92
C ARG A 305 -21.79 -8.55 2.95
N VAL A 306 -22.58 -8.54 1.87
CA VAL A 306 -23.83 -7.76 1.79
C VAL A 306 -24.85 -8.20 2.84
N SER A 307 -24.96 -9.50 3.12
CA SER A 307 -25.89 -10.01 4.15
C SER A 307 -25.47 -9.72 5.60
N ARG A 308 -24.25 -9.20 5.82
CA ARG A 308 -23.69 -8.89 7.15
C ARG A 308 -23.54 -7.39 7.43
N SER A 309 -23.70 -6.55 6.41
CA SER A 309 -23.70 -5.08 6.48
C SER A 309 -25.10 -4.55 6.74
#